data_AF-A0A2N1F3I7-F1
#
_entry.id   AF-A0A2N1F3I7-F1
#
_cell.length_a   1.000
_cell.length_b   1.000
_cell.length_c   1.000
_cell.angle_alpha   90.00
_cell.angle_beta   90.00
_cell.angle_gamma   90.00
#
_symmetry.space_group_name_H-M   'P 1'
#
loop_
_entity.id
_entity.type
_entity.pdbx_description
1 polymer ?
#
loop_
_entity_poly.entity_id
_entity_poly.type
_entity_poly.pdbx_seq_one_letter_code
_entity_poly.pdbx_strand_id
1 'polypeptide(L)'
;MSNISRYNPGQELSSLNFGNLIGGPLSAVVEAQILAAESTVKYIKDVGFDENGDPEYVTFTYPKEISPYQSGTPHSINAKVDNQGKGYNVTPKIEIIGDGYGAVAEAVMVSDGTNTSGLKVERVVITKQGFNYTNVSEIKILPVGGTGAKFNFNVANINTGNISSVTINGANSGANYTHPPILNVKLKPSKTGNGSGAILEAVINKAGVVIGVNVLQEGSEYNSSDYEIEVINPTFITNASTSVLFTSGTPSTAAQFLDMKLEVPLLTMVPIPYIRVEETTIEFNAKINSVEKINSEREIDFKIGLEYENENKYSRSRNSKKKGVKKSYKSSGTSKTKFNVSASYKRKDSRGTEIDKTYTMGISVKAVQDEIPAGMEKVLGILENAIISQPSA
;
A
#
# COMPACT_ATOMS: atom_id res chain seq x y z
N MET A 1 49.99 -59.13 58.70
CA MET A 1 48.56 -58.98 58.33
C MET A 1 48.50 -58.20 57.02
N SER A 2 47.41 -58.28 56.27
CA SER A 2 47.30 -57.70 54.92
C SER A 2 47.38 -56.16 54.92
N ASN A 3 48.10 -55.58 53.95
CA ASN A 3 48.02 -54.15 53.67
C ASN A 3 46.56 -53.80 53.30
N ILE A 4 45.97 -52.87 54.06
CA ILE A 4 44.68 -52.27 53.72
C ILE A 4 44.95 -51.26 52.61
N SER A 5 44.33 -51.45 51.44
CA SER A 5 44.33 -50.43 50.40
C SER A 5 43.60 -49.19 50.93
N ARG A 6 44.36 -48.13 51.24
CA ARG A 6 43.78 -46.85 51.65
C ARG A 6 43.26 -46.15 50.41
N TYR A 7 41.96 -46.30 50.17
CA TYR A 7 41.23 -45.56 49.14
C TYR A 7 41.57 -44.06 49.23
N ASN A 8 42.13 -43.52 48.14
CA ASN A 8 42.57 -42.14 48.05
C ASN A 8 41.82 -41.43 46.90
N PRO A 9 40.75 -40.66 47.19
CA PRO A 9 39.94 -40.02 46.15
C PRO A 9 40.75 -39.03 45.30
N GLY A 10 41.86 -38.47 45.81
CA GLY A 10 42.73 -37.58 45.03
C GLY A 10 43.46 -38.29 43.88
N GLN A 11 43.85 -39.56 44.06
CA GLN A 11 44.46 -40.34 42.97
C GLN A 11 43.42 -40.82 41.96
N GLU A 12 42.22 -41.16 42.42
CA GLU A 12 41.09 -41.54 41.55
C GLU A 12 40.56 -40.36 40.73
N LEU A 13 40.54 -39.14 41.27
CA LEU A 13 40.26 -37.92 40.51
C LEU A 13 41.37 -37.60 39.51
N SER A 14 42.64 -37.78 39.89
CA SER A 14 43.80 -37.56 39.01
C SER A 14 43.88 -38.55 37.82
N SER A 15 43.15 -39.67 37.87
CA SER A 15 43.06 -40.63 36.77
C SER A 15 42.05 -40.24 35.67
N LEU A 16 41.23 -39.21 35.90
CA LEU A 16 40.30 -38.68 34.89
C LEU A 16 41.06 -37.80 33.89
N ASN A 17 40.92 -38.10 32.60
CA ASN A 17 41.48 -37.25 31.55
C ASN A 17 40.61 -36.00 31.34
N PHE A 18 40.77 -35.01 32.22
CA PHE A 18 40.14 -33.69 32.11
C PHE A 18 40.47 -32.97 30.80
N GLY A 19 41.65 -33.22 30.22
CA GLY A 19 42.03 -32.66 28.92
C GLY A 19 41.08 -33.08 27.81
N ASN A 20 40.76 -34.37 27.70
CA ASN A 20 39.78 -34.86 26.72
C ASN A 20 38.34 -34.51 27.11
N LEU A 21 38.00 -34.60 28.41
CA LEU A 21 36.64 -34.34 28.92
C LEU A 21 36.20 -32.88 28.75
N ILE A 22 37.12 -31.92 28.84
CA ILE A 22 36.85 -30.48 28.64
C ILE A 22 37.18 -30.07 27.20
N GLY A 23 38.26 -30.61 26.62
CA GLY A 23 38.70 -30.30 25.26
C GLY A 23 37.74 -30.75 24.17
N GLY A 24 37.02 -31.86 24.34
CA GLY A 24 35.98 -32.30 23.40
C GLY A 24 34.86 -31.25 23.22
N PRO A 25 34.16 -30.87 24.31
CA PRO A 25 33.17 -29.79 24.29
C PRO A 25 33.71 -28.46 23.74
N LEU A 26 34.91 -28.03 24.14
CA LEU A 26 35.52 -26.80 23.62
C LEU A 26 35.81 -26.87 22.11
N SER A 27 36.31 -28.01 21.62
CA SER A 27 36.54 -28.23 20.18
C SER A 27 35.24 -28.16 19.40
N ALA A 28 34.16 -28.78 19.90
CA ALA A 28 32.85 -28.75 19.27
C ALA A 28 32.24 -27.33 19.22
N VAL A 29 32.49 -26.49 20.23
CA VAL A 29 32.08 -25.08 20.23
C VAL A 29 32.86 -24.26 19.20
N VAL A 30 34.17 -24.49 19.06
CA VAL A 30 35.00 -23.83 18.02
C VAL A 30 34.55 -24.28 16.62
N GLU A 31 34.29 -25.57 16.41
CA GLU A 31 33.78 -26.11 15.15
C GLU A 31 32.40 -25.53 14.80
N ALA A 32 31.50 -25.39 15.79
CA ALA A 32 30.20 -24.73 15.60
C ALA A 32 30.33 -23.23 15.25
N GLN A 33 31.29 -22.50 15.85
CA GLN A 33 31.58 -21.12 15.46
C GLN A 33 32.12 -21.01 14.03
N ILE A 34 32.98 -21.94 13.59
CA ILE A 34 33.50 -21.98 12.21
C ILE A 34 32.35 -22.21 11.23
N LEU A 35 31.50 -23.21 11.47
CA LEU A 35 30.34 -23.50 10.61
C LEU A 35 29.34 -22.33 10.54
N ALA A 36 29.14 -21.61 11.64
CA ALA A 36 28.33 -20.38 11.65
C ALA A 36 28.95 -19.27 10.78
N ALA A 37 30.25 -19.02 10.92
CA ALA A 37 30.97 -18.05 10.10
C ALA A 37 30.99 -18.44 8.61
N GLU A 38 31.21 -19.72 8.28
CA GLU A 38 31.16 -20.23 6.91
C GLU A 38 29.76 -20.08 6.30
N SER A 39 28.69 -20.35 7.06
CA SER A 39 27.32 -20.13 6.60
C SER A 39 27.03 -18.65 6.31
N THR A 40 27.61 -17.74 7.11
CA THR A 40 27.52 -16.29 6.92
C THR A 40 28.25 -15.85 5.63
N VAL A 41 29.50 -16.29 5.46
CA VAL A 41 30.31 -16.00 4.26
C VAL A 41 29.69 -16.59 3.00
N LYS A 42 29.09 -17.78 3.09
CA LYS A 42 28.34 -18.38 1.98
C LYS A 42 27.12 -17.54 1.63
N TYR A 43 26.29 -17.16 2.62
CA TYR A 43 25.12 -16.32 2.39
C TYR A 43 25.46 -15.00 1.68
N ILE A 44 26.55 -14.35 2.10
CA ILE A 44 27.05 -13.11 1.49
C ILE A 44 27.44 -13.31 0.02
N LYS A 45 28.04 -14.45 -0.33
CA LYS A 45 28.40 -14.77 -1.73
C LYS A 45 27.20 -15.15 -2.57
N ASP A 46 26.37 -16.06 -2.06
CA ASP A 46 25.21 -16.63 -2.76
C ASP A 46 24.07 -15.60 -2.98
N VAL A 47 24.05 -14.48 -2.25
CA VAL A 47 23.01 -13.44 -2.31
C VAL A 47 23.55 -12.04 -2.65
N GLY A 48 24.81 -11.73 -2.30
CA GLY A 48 25.38 -10.40 -2.47
C GLY A 48 26.12 -10.15 -3.78
N PHE A 49 26.48 -11.19 -4.52
CA PHE A 49 27.35 -11.13 -5.70
C PHE A 49 26.89 -12.11 -6.79
N ASP A 50 27.22 -11.81 -8.05
CA ASP A 50 26.90 -12.62 -9.21
C ASP A 50 27.99 -13.66 -9.57
N GLU A 51 27.85 -14.36 -10.70
CA GLU A 51 28.85 -15.32 -11.19
C GLU A 51 30.20 -14.69 -11.60
N ASN A 52 30.24 -13.37 -11.86
CA ASN A 52 31.46 -12.63 -12.19
C ASN A 52 32.16 -12.10 -10.92
N GLY A 53 31.44 -12.00 -9.81
CA GLY A 53 31.89 -11.40 -8.55
C GLY A 53 31.57 -9.91 -8.42
N ASP A 54 30.73 -9.37 -9.30
CA ASP A 54 30.15 -8.04 -9.17
C ASP A 54 28.96 -8.08 -8.18
N PRO A 55 28.63 -6.99 -7.46
CA PRO A 55 27.51 -7.00 -6.51
C PRO A 55 26.16 -7.15 -7.23
N GLU A 56 25.23 -7.90 -6.65
CA GLU A 56 23.87 -8.02 -7.17
C GLU A 56 23.04 -6.77 -6.82
N TYR A 57 22.37 -6.13 -7.79
CA TYR A 57 21.61 -4.89 -7.60
C TYR A 57 20.10 -5.05 -7.86
N VAL A 58 19.29 -4.58 -6.91
CA VAL A 58 17.85 -4.38 -7.13
C VAL A 58 17.63 -3.05 -7.84
N THR A 59 16.97 -3.09 -8.99
CA THR A 59 16.48 -1.90 -9.70
C THR A 59 15.07 -1.54 -9.24
N PHE A 60 14.87 -0.28 -8.85
CA PHE A 60 13.56 0.33 -8.67
C PHE A 60 13.34 1.41 -9.74
N THR A 61 12.19 1.41 -10.39
CA THR A 61 11.76 2.50 -11.28
C THR A 61 10.63 3.28 -10.62
N TYR A 62 10.73 4.60 -10.56
CA TYR A 62 9.68 5.45 -10.00
C TYR A 62 9.55 6.79 -10.74
N PRO A 63 8.32 7.30 -10.97
CA PRO A 63 8.13 8.61 -11.56
C PRO A 63 8.53 9.70 -10.56
N LYS A 64 9.38 10.64 -10.97
CA LYS A 64 9.78 11.81 -10.21
C LYS A 64 9.27 13.08 -10.89
N GLU A 65 8.61 13.94 -10.11
CA GLU A 65 8.23 15.27 -10.60
C GLU A 65 9.50 16.13 -10.81
N ILE A 66 9.68 16.62 -12.05
CA ILE A 66 10.79 17.48 -12.44
C ILE A 66 10.36 18.94 -12.70
N SER A 67 9.06 19.19 -12.84
CA SER A 67 8.48 20.54 -12.86
C SER A 67 7.00 20.52 -12.46
N PRO A 68 6.57 21.32 -11.46
CA PRO A 68 5.19 21.38 -11.02
C PRO A 68 4.27 22.06 -12.05
N TYR A 69 2.99 21.66 -12.04
CA TYR A 69 1.93 22.28 -12.83
C TYR A 69 1.90 23.80 -12.65
N GLN A 70 1.98 24.53 -13.76
CA GLN A 70 1.84 25.99 -13.77
C GLN A 70 0.47 26.35 -14.32
N SER A 71 -0.38 26.95 -13.49
CA SER A 71 -1.64 27.51 -13.96
C SER A 71 -1.36 28.69 -14.89
N GLY A 72 -1.98 28.67 -16.07
CA GLY A 72 -2.00 29.81 -16.96
C GLY A 72 -2.84 30.96 -16.37
N THR A 73 -2.62 32.19 -16.84
CA THR A 73 -3.52 33.32 -16.57
C THR A 73 -4.66 33.32 -17.58
N PRO A 74 -5.91 33.60 -17.17
CA PRO A 74 -7.00 33.76 -18.12
C PRO A 74 -6.81 35.02 -18.96
N HIS A 75 -7.27 34.99 -20.22
CA HIS A 75 -7.40 36.19 -21.04
C HIS A 75 -8.59 37.06 -20.54
N SER A 76 -8.60 38.33 -20.91
CA SER A 76 -9.71 39.23 -20.59
C SER A 76 -10.02 40.18 -21.75
N ILE A 77 -11.22 40.05 -22.30
CA ILE A 77 -11.85 40.98 -23.24
C ILE A 77 -12.68 41.99 -22.43
N ASN A 78 -12.42 43.27 -22.66
CA ASN A 78 -13.24 44.38 -22.19
C ASN A 78 -13.47 45.37 -23.34
N ALA A 79 -14.52 46.20 -23.23
CA ALA A 79 -14.88 47.20 -24.23
C ALA A 79 -14.98 48.58 -23.58
N LYS A 80 -14.33 49.58 -24.20
CA LYS A 80 -14.45 50.99 -23.83
C LYS A 80 -15.39 51.67 -24.83
N VAL A 81 -16.45 52.31 -24.33
CA VAL A 81 -17.35 53.12 -25.17
C VAL A 81 -16.70 54.48 -25.42
N ASP A 82 -16.43 54.79 -26.69
CA ASP A 82 -15.84 56.07 -27.13
C ASP A 82 -16.91 57.07 -27.56
N ASN A 83 -18.03 56.57 -28.10
CA ASN A 83 -19.21 57.36 -28.38
C ASN A 83 -20.45 56.56 -27.92
N GLN A 84 -21.31 57.18 -27.12
CA GLN A 84 -22.53 56.55 -26.60
C GLN A 84 -23.64 56.43 -27.65
N GLY A 85 -23.55 57.19 -28.75
CA GLY A 85 -24.64 57.37 -29.70
C GLY A 85 -25.89 58.01 -29.07
N LYS A 86 -26.98 58.15 -29.83
CA LYS A 86 -28.27 58.72 -29.38
C LYS A 86 -29.45 58.22 -30.20
N GLY A 87 -30.65 58.34 -29.64
CA GLY A 87 -31.93 58.10 -30.31
C GLY A 87 -32.24 56.63 -30.59
N TYR A 88 -31.56 55.70 -29.94
CA TYR A 88 -31.86 54.27 -30.07
C TYR A 88 -33.24 53.97 -29.48
N ASN A 89 -34.10 53.25 -30.21
CA ASN A 89 -35.37 52.71 -29.70
C ASN A 89 -35.33 51.19 -29.42
N VAL A 90 -34.24 50.52 -29.83
CA VAL A 90 -33.92 49.13 -29.47
C VAL A 90 -32.43 49.03 -29.14
N THR A 91 -32.07 48.06 -28.28
CA THR A 91 -30.67 47.77 -27.94
C THR A 91 -29.91 47.28 -29.18
N PRO A 92 -28.75 47.87 -29.54
CA PRO A 92 -27.93 47.38 -30.64
C PRO A 92 -27.24 46.05 -30.27
N LYS A 93 -27.07 45.17 -31.27
CA LYS A 93 -26.26 43.95 -31.14
C LYS A 93 -24.78 44.29 -31.17
N ILE A 94 -23.96 43.44 -30.55
CA ILE A 94 -22.51 43.61 -30.50
C ILE A 94 -21.84 42.39 -31.14
N GLU A 95 -20.83 42.64 -31.97
CA GLU A 95 -19.98 41.64 -32.60
C GLU A 95 -18.55 41.81 -32.06
N ILE A 96 -17.92 40.71 -31.63
CA ILE A 96 -16.53 40.67 -31.17
C ILE A 96 -15.72 39.98 -32.27
N ILE A 97 -14.73 40.67 -32.81
CA ILE A 97 -13.87 40.18 -33.89
C ILE A 97 -12.47 39.91 -33.33
N GLY A 98 -11.99 38.69 -33.53
CA GLY A 98 -10.71 38.20 -33.04
C GLY A 98 -10.40 36.82 -33.61
N ASP A 99 -9.37 36.18 -33.07
CA ASP A 99 -8.94 34.82 -33.44
C ASP A 99 -9.68 33.69 -32.68
N GLY A 100 -10.14 33.97 -31.47
CA GLY A 100 -10.94 33.05 -30.65
C GLY A 100 -12.43 33.00 -31.03
N TYR A 101 -13.20 32.23 -30.25
CA TYR A 101 -14.63 32.00 -30.50
C TYR A 101 -15.49 31.98 -29.24
N GLY A 102 -16.80 32.18 -29.41
CA GLY A 102 -17.80 32.02 -28.35
C GLY A 102 -17.86 33.16 -27.32
N ALA A 103 -17.15 34.27 -27.56
CA ALA A 103 -17.36 35.49 -26.79
C ALA A 103 -18.73 36.11 -27.12
N VAL A 104 -19.36 36.74 -26.12
CA VAL A 104 -20.68 37.39 -26.25
C VAL A 104 -20.66 38.70 -25.48
N ALA A 105 -21.26 39.74 -26.05
CA ALA A 105 -21.37 41.06 -25.44
C ALA A 105 -22.76 41.68 -25.63
N GLU A 106 -23.15 42.49 -24.65
CA GLU A 106 -24.45 43.16 -24.59
C GLU A 106 -24.26 44.66 -24.28
N ALA A 107 -25.07 45.51 -24.92
CA ALA A 107 -25.07 46.95 -24.67
C ALA A 107 -26.01 47.28 -23.50
N VAL A 108 -25.47 47.91 -22.46
CA VAL A 108 -26.30 48.49 -21.38
C VAL A 108 -26.79 49.85 -21.85
N MET A 109 -28.11 49.98 -21.98
CA MET A 109 -28.76 51.18 -22.50
C MET A 109 -29.30 52.05 -21.35
N VAL A 110 -29.16 53.37 -21.49
CA VAL A 110 -29.76 54.38 -20.59
C VAL A 110 -30.44 55.46 -21.42
N SER A 111 -31.29 56.28 -20.81
CA SER A 111 -31.88 57.43 -21.51
C SER A 111 -30.81 58.40 -22.03
N ASP A 112 -31.00 58.90 -23.25
CA ASP A 112 -30.11 59.88 -23.87
C ASP A 112 -30.43 61.35 -23.52
N GLY A 113 -31.46 61.57 -22.70
CA GLY A 113 -31.95 62.87 -22.28
C GLY A 113 -32.86 63.57 -23.28
N THR A 114 -33.27 62.91 -24.37
CA THR A 114 -34.31 63.44 -25.27
C THR A 114 -35.71 63.15 -24.73
N ASN A 115 -36.66 64.04 -25.01
CA ASN A 115 -38.06 63.93 -24.55
C ASN A 115 -38.86 62.79 -25.24
N THR A 116 -38.21 61.97 -26.09
CA THR A 116 -38.87 61.02 -27.00
C THR A 116 -38.41 59.58 -26.73
N SER A 117 -38.27 59.21 -25.45
CA SER A 117 -37.85 57.86 -25.00
C SER A 117 -36.52 57.35 -25.60
N GLY A 118 -35.65 58.25 -26.05
CA GLY A 118 -34.39 57.90 -26.70
C GLY A 118 -33.40 57.24 -25.77
N LEU A 119 -32.72 56.20 -26.25
CA LEU A 119 -31.65 55.51 -25.55
C LEU A 119 -30.27 55.80 -26.15
N LYS A 120 -29.25 55.61 -25.32
CA LYS A 120 -27.82 55.63 -25.67
C LYS A 120 -27.10 54.48 -24.96
N VAL A 121 -25.94 54.09 -25.48
CA VAL A 121 -25.08 53.06 -24.87
C VAL A 121 -24.31 53.66 -23.69
N GLU A 122 -24.56 53.16 -22.48
CA GLU A 122 -23.80 53.55 -21.29
C GLU A 122 -22.45 52.83 -21.26
N ARG A 123 -22.49 51.50 -21.34
CA ARG A 123 -21.34 50.60 -21.37
C ARG A 123 -21.64 49.36 -22.21
N VAL A 124 -20.58 48.66 -22.61
CA VAL A 124 -20.66 47.32 -23.19
C VAL A 124 -20.16 46.32 -22.16
N VAL A 125 -20.92 45.25 -21.93
CA VAL A 125 -20.58 44.18 -20.98
C VAL A 125 -20.31 42.90 -21.77
N ILE A 126 -19.12 42.32 -21.58
CA ILE A 126 -18.75 41.02 -22.16
C ILE A 126 -19.35 39.93 -21.27
N THR A 127 -20.55 39.44 -21.61
CA THR A 127 -21.29 38.44 -20.82
C THR A 127 -20.70 37.04 -20.94
N LYS A 128 -19.93 36.75 -22.00
CA LYS A 128 -19.07 35.56 -22.11
C LYS A 128 -17.73 35.96 -22.71
N GLN A 129 -16.64 35.59 -22.03
CA GLN A 129 -15.26 35.85 -22.51
C GLN A 129 -14.87 34.98 -23.71
N GLY A 130 -15.45 33.78 -23.84
CA GLY A 130 -15.11 32.85 -24.92
C GLY A 130 -13.72 32.23 -24.79
N PHE A 131 -13.30 31.50 -25.84
CA PHE A 131 -12.15 30.60 -25.81
C PHE A 131 -11.13 30.94 -26.89
N ASN A 132 -9.85 30.64 -26.60
CA ASN A 132 -8.72 30.71 -27.53
C ASN A 132 -8.47 32.09 -28.18
N TYR A 133 -8.91 33.18 -27.54
CA TYR A 133 -8.52 34.53 -27.96
C TYR A 133 -7.06 34.79 -27.58
N THR A 134 -6.20 35.02 -28.58
CA THR A 134 -4.87 35.63 -28.40
C THR A 134 -4.83 37.06 -28.93
N ASN A 135 -5.83 37.46 -29.74
CA ASN A 135 -6.03 38.82 -30.23
C ASN A 135 -7.52 39.12 -30.49
N VAL A 136 -8.04 40.22 -29.93
CA VAL A 136 -9.33 40.81 -30.29
C VAL A 136 -9.07 42.09 -31.07
N SER A 137 -9.32 42.07 -32.38
CA SER A 137 -9.01 43.19 -33.28
C SER A 137 -10.06 44.30 -33.24
N GLU A 138 -11.33 43.96 -33.00
CA GLU A 138 -12.42 44.94 -33.02
C GLU A 138 -13.61 44.47 -32.16
N ILE A 139 -14.33 45.43 -31.55
CA ILE A 139 -15.65 45.20 -30.95
C ILE A 139 -16.61 46.19 -31.59
N LYS A 140 -17.52 45.67 -32.43
CA LYS A 140 -18.48 46.47 -33.21
C LYS A 140 -19.82 46.53 -32.51
N ILE A 141 -20.34 47.74 -32.37
CA ILE A 141 -21.77 47.95 -32.14
C ILE A 141 -22.44 47.93 -33.52
N LEU A 142 -23.25 46.92 -33.79
CA LEU A 142 -23.90 46.74 -35.09
C LEU A 142 -25.00 47.79 -35.29
N PRO A 143 -25.18 48.32 -36.51
CA PRO A 143 -26.16 49.38 -36.78
C PRO A 143 -27.59 48.91 -36.50
N VAL A 144 -28.40 49.82 -35.98
CA VAL A 144 -29.85 49.60 -35.80
C VAL A 144 -30.56 50.15 -37.03
N GLY A 145 -31.50 49.40 -37.59
CA GLY A 145 -32.20 49.87 -38.79
C GLY A 145 -33.24 48.91 -39.30
N GLY A 146 -33.90 49.35 -40.38
CA GLY A 146 -34.89 48.61 -41.16
C GLY A 146 -36.01 49.53 -41.64
N THR A 147 -36.45 49.38 -42.88
CA THR A 147 -37.52 50.24 -43.46
C THR A 147 -38.44 49.48 -44.40
N GLY A 148 -39.63 50.04 -44.63
CA GLY A 148 -40.52 49.66 -45.72
C GLY A 148 -41.47 48.47 -45.46
N ALA A 149 -41.36 47.78 -44.32
CA ALA A 149 -42.32 46.74 -43.98
C ALA A 149 -43.73 47.33 -43.76
N LYS A 150 -44.75 46.65 -44.30
CA LYS A 150 -46.17 47.03 -44.14
C LYS A 150 -47.03 45.78 -43.95
N PHE A 151 -48.04 45.87 -43.10
CA PHE A 151 -48.84 44.71 -42.69
C PHE A 151 -50.34 44.99 -42.70
N ASN A 152 -51.11 43.94 -42.93
CA ASN A 152 -52.56 43.88 -42.79
C ASN A 152 -52.88 42.74 -41.81
N PHE A 153 -53.93 42.90 -41.01
CA PHE A 153 -54.40 41.87 -40.10
C PHE A 153 -55.83 41.44 -40.46
N ASN A 154 -56.11 40.17 -40.22
CA ASN A 154 -57.45 39.59 -40.36
C ASN A 154 -58.03 39.36 -38.96
N VAL A 155 -59.35 39.39 -38.86
CA VAL A 155 -60.11 39.20 -37.61
C VAL A 155 -60.90 37.89 -37.71
N ALA A 156 -60.85 37.05 -36.68
CA ALA A 156 -61.50 35.73 -36.68
C ALA A 156 -63.03 35.83 -36.71
N ASN A 157 -63.57 36.77 -35.94
CA ASN A 157 -65.00 36.98 -35.76
C ASN A 157 -65.25 38.48 -35.53
N ILE A 158 -66.05 39.10 -36.41
CA ILE A 158 -66.34 40.55 -36.37
C ILE A 158 -67.07 41.01 -35.09
N ASN A 159 -67.67 40.08 -34.33
CA ASN A 159 -68.40 40.39 -33.10
C ASN A 159 -67.50 40.38 -31.85
N THR A 160 -66.30 39.78 -31.93
CA THR A 160 -65.37 39.68 -30.79
C THR A 160 -64.05 40.39 -31.06
N GLY A 161 -63.67 40.56 -32.32
CA GLY A 161 -62.55 41.42 -32.75
C GLY A 161 -61.15 40.82 -32.55
N ASN A 162 -61.04 39.51 -32.31
CA ASN A 162 -59.77 38.81 -32.12
C ASN A 162 -58.99 38.71 -33.44
N ILE A 163 -57.69 39.03 -33.42
CA ILE A 163 -56.81 38.98 -34.60
C ILE A 163 -56.43 37.53 -34.93
N SER A 164 -56.86 37.02 -36.08
CA SER A 164 -56.61 35.63 -36.51
C SER A 164 -55.27 35.40 -37.17
N SER A 165 -54.74 36.43 -37.84
CA SER A 165 -53.50 36.36 -38.63
C SER A 165 -53.04 37.76 -39.03
N VAL A 166 -51.73 37.92 -39.18
CA VAL A 166 -51.11 39.11 -39.76
C VAL A 166 -50.33 38.72 -41.01
N THR A 167 -50.48 39.51 -42.07
CA THR A 167 -49.92 39.27 -43.39
C THR A 167 -49.11 40.47 -43.86
N ILE A 168 -48.11 40.24 -44.71
CA ILE A 168 -47.30 41.29 -45.33
C ILE A 168 -48.05 41.87 -46.53
N ASN A 169 -48.00 43.20 -46.70
CA ASN A 169 -48.79 43.90 -47.71
C ASN A 169 -48.16 43.78 -49.11
N GLY A 170 -48.41 42.63 -49.75
CA GLY A 170 -47.80 42.29 -51.04
C GLY A 170 -46.29 42.18 -50.93
N ALA A 171 -45.55 42.81 -51.84
CA ALA A 171 -44.09 42.81 -51.84
C ALA A 171 -43.44 43.71 -50.75
N ASN A 172 -44.22 44.36 -49.88
CA ASN A 172 -43.70 45.28 -48.86
C ASN A 172 -43.18 44.55 -47.59
N SER A 173 -42.30 43.56 -47.78
CA SER A 173 -41.55 42.88 -46.70
C SER A 173 -40.51 43.77 -46.01
N GLY A 174 -40.19 44.92 -46.63
CA GLY A 174 -39.13 45.83 -46.21
C GLY A 174 -37.72 45.23 -46.30
N ALA A 175 -36.72 45.99 -45.87
CA ALA A 175 -35.32 45.62 -46.00
C ALA A 175 -34.45 46.22 -44.89
N ASN A 176 -33.23 45.69 -44.75
CA ASN A 176 -32.18 46.14 -43.84
C ASN A 176 -32.57 46.10 -42.34
N TYR A 177 -33.55 45.28 -41.96
CA TYR A 177 -33.92 45.07 -40.56
C TYR A 177 -32.83 44.32 -39.80
N THR A 178 -32.11 44.99 -38.90
CA THR A 178 -31.17 44.33 -37.97
C THR A 178 -31.88 43.80 -36.71
N HIS A 179 -33.09 44.30 -36.46
CA HIS A 179 -34.03 43.87 -35.42
C HIS A 179 -35.45 43.84 -36.00
N PRO A 180 -36.37 43.02 -35.48
CA PRO A 180 -37.79 43.14 -35.79
C PRO A 180 -38.32 44.58 -35.57
N PRO A 181 -39.18 45.12 -36.47
CA PRO A 181 -39.96 46.29 -36.14
C PRO A 181 -40.99 45.97 -35.05
N ILE A 182 -41.30 46.96 -34.21
CA ILE A 182 -42.38 46.87 -33.23
C ILE A 182 -43.70 47.16 -33.95
N LEU A 183 -44.72 46.30 -33.73
CA LEU A 183 -46.00 46.35 -34.42
C LEU A 183 -47.13 46.69 -33.46
N ASN A 184 -47.67 47.91 -33.57
CA ASN A 184 -48.78 48.37 -32.74
C ASN A 184 -50.09 48.38 -33.53
N VAL A 185 -51.15 47.74 -33.04
CA VAL A 185 -52.48 47.83 -33.67
C VAL A 185 -53.16 49.13 -33.23
N LYS A 186 -53.34 50.06 -34.18
CA LYS A 186 -53.71 51.45 -33.94
C LYS A 186 -55.01 51.83 -34.63
N LEU A 187 -55.86 52.58 -33.95
CA LEU A 187 -57.09 53.13 -34.50
C LEU A 187 -56.75 54.20 -35.56
N LYS A 188 -57.33 54.09 -36.76
CA LYS A 188 -57.10 55.03 -37.86
C LYS A 188 -57.65 56.43 -37.51
N PRO A 189 -57.11 57.51 -38.11
CA PRO A 189 -57.64 58.85 -37.93
C PRO A 189 -59.16 58.93 -38.20
N SER A 190 -59.87 59.67 -37.36
CA SER A 190 -61.33 59.88 -37.44
C SER A 190 -62.18 58.60 -37.35
N LYS A 191 -61.66 57.52 -36.75
CA LYS A 191 -62.42 56.31 -36.40
C LYS A 191 -62.69 56.21 -34.90
N THR A 192 -63.54 55.27 -34.51
CA THR A 192 -63.95 54.98 -33.12
C THR A 192 -63.95 53.48 -32.87
N GLY A 193 -63.36 53.03 -31.76
CA GLY A 193 -63.36 51.63 -31.32
C GLY A 193 -62.58 51.45 -30.02
N ASN A 194 -62.79 50.33 -29.33
CA ASN A 194 -62.14 50.01 -28.04
C ASN A 194 -61.06 48.90 -28.15
N GLY A 195 -60.78 48.46 -29.38
CA GLY A 195 -59.88 47.34 -29.68
C GLY A 195 -58.52 47.47 -29.00
N SER A 196 -58.16 46.45 -28.23
CA SER A 196 -57.00 46.45 -27.33
C SER A 196 -56.46 45.04 -27.07
N GLY A 197 -55.25 44.97 -26.48
CA GLY A 197 -54.64 43.72 -26.03
C GLY A 197 -53.98 42.85 -27.10
N ALA A 198 -53.84 43.29 -28.35
CA ALA A 198 -53.03 42.56 -29.33
C ALA A 198 -51.53 42.69 -29.03
N ILE A 199 -50.80 41.56 -29.13
CA ILE A 199 -49.33 41.51 -29.07
C ILE A 199 -48.83 40.78 -30.30
N LEU A 200 -48.04 41.49 -31.12
CA LEU A 200 -47.57 41.06 -32.44
C LEU A 200 -46.04 41.14 -32.51
N GLU A 201 -45.40 40.08 -33.00
CA GLU A 201 -43.94 40.00 -33.17
C GLU A 201 -43.58 39.75 -34.64
N ALA A 202 -42.83 40.66 -35.25
CA ALA A 202 -42.34 40.49 -36.62
C ALA A 202 -41.17 39.51 -36.69
N VAL A 203 -41.19 38.59 -37.66
CA VAL A 203 -40.12 37.60 -37.88
C VAL A 203 -39.24 38.04 -39.06
N ILE A 204 -37.94 38.25 -38.81
CA ILE A 204 -36.96 38.62 -39.84
C ILE A 204 -36.02 37.47 -40.19
N ASN A 205 -35.59 37.41 -41.44
CA ASN A 205 -34.56 36.46 -41.89
C ASN A 205 -33.13 37.03 -41.73
N LYS A 206 -32.10 36.21 -42.00
CA LYS A 206 -30.68 36.62 -41.93
C LYS A 206 -30.28 37.76 -42.89
N ALA A 207 -31.11 38.07 -43.89
CA ALA A 207 -30.89 39.18 -44.83
C ALA A 207 -31.62 40.48 -44.42
N GLY A 208 -32.24 40.52 -43.24
CA GLY A 208 -32.95 41.70 -42.73
C GLY A 208 -34.24 42.01 -43.49
N VAL A 209 -34.92 40.98 -44.00
CA VAL A 209 -36.25 41.07 -44.64
C VAL A 209 -37.28 40.41 -43.74
N VAL A 210 -38.46 41.01 -43.57
CA VAL A 210 -39.55 40.41 -42.79
C VAL A 210 -40.18 39.25 -43.58
N ILE A 211 -40.30 38.09 -42.94
CA ILE A 211 -40.84 36.85 -43.54
C ILE A 211 -42.19 36.42 -42.95
N GLY A 212 -42.61 37.01 -41.83
CA GLY A 212 -43.89 36.72 -41.19
C GLY A 212 -44.12 37.56 -39.94
N VAL A 213 -45.25 37.33 -39.26
CA VAL A 213 -45.59 37.93 -37.96
C VAL A 213 -46.27 36.88 -37.09
N ASN A 214 -45.77 36.71 -35.87
CA ASN A 214 -46.40 35.89 -34.84
C ASN A 214 -47.49 36.71 -34.13
N VAL A 215 -48.69 36.13 -33.97
CA VAL A 215 -49.73 36.67 -33.08
C VAL A 215 -49.53 36.00 -31.72
N LEU A 216 -48.93 36.73 -30.76
CA LEU A 216 -48.66 36.23 -29.42
C LEU A 216 -49.87 36.44 -28.49
N GLN A 217 -50.62 37.51 -28.72
CA GLN A 217 -51.94 37.73 -28.13
C GLN A 217 -52.85 38.34 -29.21
N GLU A 218 -54.02 37.73 -29.43
CA GLU A 218 -54.98 38.12 -30.47
C GLU A 218 -55.77 39.40 -30.15
N GLY A 219 -55.86 39.76 -28.86
CA GLY A 219 -56.67 40.88 -28.36
C GLY A 219 -58.17 40.74 -28.64
N SER A 220 -58.90 41.84 -28.51
CA SER A 220 -60.35 41.90 -28.74
C SER A 220 -60.78 43.24 -29.34
N GLU A 221 -62.02 43.33 -29.81
CA GLU A 221 -62.70 44.54 -30.33
C GLU A 221 -62.00 45.26 -31.50
N TYR A 222 -61.08 44.61 -32.23
CA TYR A 222 -60.48 45.16 -33.45
C TYR A 222 -61.36 44.97 -34.70
N ASN A 223 -61.40 45.99 -35.55
CA ASN A 223 -61.96 45.93 -36.91
C ASN A 223 -60.89 46.35 -37.92
N SER A 224 -60.58 45.49 -38.91
CA SER A 224 -59.59 45.78 -39.97
C SER A 224 -59.97 46.98 -40.86
N SER A 225 -61.24 47.38 -40.89
CA SER A 225 -61.68 48.62 -41.55
C SER A 225 -61.22 49.87 -40.78
N ASP A 226 -61.24 49.82 -39.45
CA ASP A 226 -61.07 50.98 -38.56
C ASP A 226 -59.69 51.07 -37.90
N TYR A 227 -58.94 49.96 -37.86
CA TYR A 227 -57.58 49.88 -37.32
C TYR A 227 -56.56 49.55 -38.42
N GLU A 228 -55.29 49.84 -38.16
CA GLU A 228 -54.12 49.47 -38.96
C GLU A 228 -52.95 49.05 -38.06
N ILE A 229 -51.90 48.47 -38.65
CA ILE A 229 -50.65 48.19 -37.93
C ILE A 229 -49.70 49.37 -38.14
N GLU A 230 -49.46 50.12 -37.07
CA GLU A 230 -48.38 51.09 -36.99
C GLU A 230 -47.04 50.35 -36.83
N VAL A 231 -46.13 50.58 -37.78
CA VAL A 231 -44.81 49.93 -37.84
C VAL A 231 -43.76 50.88 -37.27
N ILE A 232 -43.38 50.66 -36.01
CA ILE A 232 -42.28 51.39 -35.38
C ILE A 232 -40.98 50.68 -35.75
N ASN A 233 -40.28 51.22 -36.74
CA ASN A 233 -39.02 50.68 -37.23
C ASN A 233 -37.90 50.82 -36.19
N PRO A 234 -36.88 49.94 -36.18
CA PRO A 234 -35.66 50.15 -35.40
C PRO A 234 -34.91 51.39 -35.92
N THR A 235 -34.59 52.33 -35.04
CA THR A 235 -33.93 53.61 -35.39
C THR A 235 -32.85 54.00 -34.39
N PHE A 236 -31.95 54.87 -34.86
CA PHE A 236 -30.98 55.64 -34.07
C PHE A 236 -30.78 57.02 -34.73
N ILE A 237 -30.15 57.96 -34.03
CA ILE A 237 -29.79 59.29 -34.57
C ILE A 237 -28.28 59.39 -34.80
N THR A 238 -27.47 58.94 -33.84
CA THR A 238 -26.00 58.83 -34.00
C THR A 238 -25.49 57.48 -33.53
N ASN A 239 -24.55 56.90 -34.30
CA ASN A 239 -23.93 55.62 -33.96
C ASN A 239 -23.12 55.72 -32.67
N ALA A 240 -23.22 54.70 -31.84
CA ALA A 240 -22.25 54.41 -30.79
C ALA A 240 -20.99 53.75 -31.36
N SER A 241 -19.86 53.86 -30.67
CA SER A 241 -18.59 53.24 -31.08
C SER A 241 -17.76 52.81 -29.87
N THR A 242 -16.96 51.75 -30.05
CA THR A 242 -16.19 51.09 -28.99
C THR A 242 -14.77 50.77 -29.42
N SER A 243 -13.84 50.90 -28.48
CA SER A 243 -12.46 50.40 -28.58
C SER A 243 -12.27 49.16 -27.71
N VAL A 244 -11.35 48.31 -28.14
CA VAL A 244 -11.01 47.06 -27.45
C VAL A 244 -10.03 47.33 -26.32
N LEU A 245 -10.30 46.77 -25.14
CA LEU A 245 -9.34 46.65 -24.05
C LEU A 245 -9.12 45.16 -23.78
N PHE A 246 -8.17 44.57 -24.49
CA PHE A 246 -7.84 43.15 -24.40
C PHE A 246 -6.55 42.91 -23.62
N THR A 247 -6.54 41.85 -22.82
CA THR A 247 -5.37 41.32 -22.13
C THR A 247 -5.24 39.84 -22.47
N SER A 248 -4.13 39.45 -23.11
CA SER A 248 -3.85 38.05 -23.40
C SER A 248 -3.53 37.26 -22.13
N GLY A 249 -4.01 36.03 -22.07
CA GLY A 249 -3.67 35.06 -21.03
C GLY A 249 -2.44 34.23 -21.41
N THR A 250 -1.80 33.60 -20.43
CA THR A 250 -0.80 32.55 -20.68
C THR A 250 -1.46 31.16 -20.70
N PRO A 251 -1.00 30.22 -21.56
CA PRO A 251 -1.43 28.84 -21.46
C PRO A 251 -0.93 28.21 -20.15
N SER A 252 -1.64 27.20 -19.66
CA SER A 252 -1.17 26.40 -18.54
C SER A 252 -0.13 25.36 -18.99
N THR A 253 0.91 25.16 -18.18
CA THR A 253 1.92 24.12 -18.39
C THR A 253 1.61 22.93 -17.49
N ALA A 254 1.41 21.75 -18.09
CA ALA A 254 1.24 20.51 -17.34
C ALA A 254 2.47 20.18 -16.48
N ALA A 255 2.26 19.50 -15.36
CA ALA A 255 3.36 18.96 -14.57
C ALA A 255 4.17 17.95 -15.39
N GLN A 256 5.49 17.96 -15.25
CA GLN A 256 6.39 17.05 -15.94
C GLN A 256 6.95 16.02 -14.96
N PHE A 257 6.80 14.74 -15.32
CA PHE A 257 7.35 13.61 -14.61
C PHE A 257 8.39 12.93 -15.48
N LEU A 258 9.45 12.45 -14.84
CA LEU A 258 10.52 11.67 -15.46
C LEU A 258 10.70 10.39 -14.65
N ASP A 259 10.68 9.24 -15.30
CA ASP A 259 10.94 7.98 -14.62
C ASP A 259 12.42 7.89 -14.24
N MET A 260 12.68 7.69 -12.95
CA MET A 260 14.00 7.55 -12.37
C MET A 260 14.27 6.07 -12.11
N LYS A 261 15.43 5.60 -12.53
CA LYS A 261 16.03 4.33 -12.11
C LYS A 261 16.83 4.57 -10.83
N LEU A 262 16.63 3.72 -9.83
CA LEU A 262 17.43 3.64 -8.61
C LEU A 262 18.00 2.23 -8.50
N GLU A 263 19.32 2.13 -8.37
CA GLU A 263 20.04 0.85 -8.29
C GLU A 263 20.64 0.71 -6.88
N VAL A 264 20.20 -0.30 -6.14
CA VAL A 264 20.59 -0.56 -4.74
C VAL A 264 21.17 -1.96 -4.59
N PRO A 265 22.37 -2.15 -4.02
CA PRO A 265 22.93 -3.49 -3.78
C PRO A 265 22.02 -4.34 -2.89
N LEU A 266 21.69 -5.56 -3.30
CA LEU A 266 20.76 -6.45 -2.60
C LEU A 266 21.19 -6.70 -1.14
N LEU A 267 22.50 -6.77 -0.90
CA LEU A 267 23.10 -7.01 0.41
C LEU A 267 22.84 -5.90 1.45
N THR A 268 22.44 -4.68 1.05
CA THR A 268 22.07 -3.61 2.00
C THR A 268 20.58 -3.65 2.39
N MET A 269 19.75 -4.40 1.65
CA MET A 269 18.30 -4.52 1.89
C MET A 269 17.90 -5.82 2.61
N VAL A 270 18.84 -6.76 2.79
CA VAL A 270 18.57 -8.13 3.23
C VAL A 270 19.25 -8.42 4.57
N PRO A 271 18.56 -8.98 5.58
CA PRO A 271 19.16 -9.26 6.89
C PRO A 271 20.16 -10.41 6.80
N ILE A 272 21.40 -10.15 7.23
CA ILE A 272 22.50 -11.11 7.19
C ILE A 272 22.55 -11.87 8.53
N PRO A 273 22.40 -13.21 8.56
CA PRO A 273 22.48 -13.99 9.79
C PRO A 273 23.94 -14.03 10.29
N TYR A 274 24.16 -13.81 11.59
CA TYR A 274 25.51 -13.88 12.18
C TYR A 274 25.45 -14.30 13.66
N ILE A 275 25.57 -15.60 13.91
CA ILE A 275 25.49 -16.19 15.24
C ILE A 275 26.90 -16.45 15.79
N ARG A 276 27.21 -15.88 16.96
CA ARG A 276 28.46 -16.11 17.71
C ARG A 276 28.15 -16.76 19.06
N VAL A 277 28.95 -17.75 19.46
CA VAL A 277 28.95 -18.22 20.86
C VAL A 277 29.62 -17.17 21.73
N GLU A 278 28.85 -16.62 22.68
CA GLU A 278 29.26 -15.60 23.66
C GLU A 278 29.88 -16.27 24.90
N GLU A 279 29.21 -17.30 25.42
CA GLU A 279 29.61 -18.00 26.65
C GLU A 279 29.47 -19.52 26.47
N THR A 280 30.34 -20.28 27.14
CA THR A 280 30.23 -21.73 27.27
C THR A 280 30.57 -22.14 28.70
N THR A 281 29.55 -22.53 29.45
CA THR A 281 29.66 -22.98 30.85
C THR A 281 29.73 -24.50 30.85
N ILE A 282 30.80 -25.07 31.42
CA ILE A 282 30.97 -26.52 31.57
C ILE A 282 30.91 -26.88 33.05
N GLU A 283 29.84 -27.56 33.45
CA GLU A 283 29.61 -28.00 34.83
C GLU A 283 29.98 -29.47 35.01
N PHE A 284 31.04 -29.75 35.78
CA PHE A 284 31.46 -31.11 36.09
C PHE A 284 31.05 -31.50 37.52
N ASN A 285 30.04 -32.37 37.63
CA ASN A 285 29.50 -32.84 38.91
C ASN A 285 29.91 -34.31 39.14
N ALA A 286 30.87 -34.52 40.05
CA ALA A 286 31.33 -35.86 40.44
C ALA A 286 30.78 -36.25 41.83
N LYS A 287 30.06 -37.37 41.91
CA LYS A 287 29.62 -37.98 43.18
C LYS A 287 30.23 -39.37 43.32
N ILE A 288 30.95 -39.59 44.40
CA ILE A 288 31.55 -40.89 44.71
C ILE A 288 30.94 -41.40 46.02
N ASN A 289 30.27 -42.55 45.95
CA ASN A 289 29.72 -43.22 47.12
C ASN A 289 30.61 -44.44 47.44
N SER A 290 31.06 -44.54 48.70
CA SER A 290 31.80 -45.71 49.19
C SER A 290 31.03 -46.29 50.38
N VAL A 291 30.65 -47.57 50.29
CA VAL A 291 29.78 -48.23 51.29
C VAL A 291 30.31 -49.64 51.58
N GLU A 292 30.76 -49.86 52.81
CA GLU A 292 31.24 -51.17 53.27
C GLU A 292 30.06 -52.07 53.69
N LYS A 293 29.53 -52.86 52.74
CA LYS A 293 28.45 -53.84 53.00
C LYS A 293 28.98 -55.06 53.76
N ILE A 294 28.62 -55.22 55.03
CA ILE A 294 28.94 -56.40 55.85
C ILE A 294 27.71 -57.32 55.96
N ASN A 295 27.49 -58.17 54.96
CA ASN A 295 26.48 -59.22 55.02
C ASN A 295 27.02 -60.44 55.79
N SER A 296 26.27 -60.93 56.80
CA SER A 296 26.69 -62.00 57.71
C SER A 296 25.55 -62.99 58.00
N GLU A 297 25.13 -63.72 56.99
CA GLU A 297 24.15 -64.80 57.13
C GLU A 297 24.80 -66.04 57.79
N ARG A 298 24.02 -66.77 58.60
CA ARG A 298 24.48 -67.93 59.38
C ARG A 298 23.45 -69.05 59.32
N GLU A 299 23.65 -70.02 58.43
CA GLU A 299 22.94 -71.30 58.52
C GLU A 299 23.71 -72.27 59.43
N ILE A 300 22.97 -73.02 60.25
CA ILE A 300 23.49 -74.06 61.14
C ILE A 300 22.71 -75.34 60.87
N ASP A 301 23.21 -76.15 59.93
CA ASP A 301 22.55 -77.39 59.51
C ASP A 301 22.95 -78.56 60.44
N PHE A 302 22.18 -78.77 61.50
CA PHE A 302 22.47 -79.76 62.56
C PHE A 302 21.73 -81.07 62.32
N LYS A 303 22.41 -82.04 61.70
CA LYS A 303 21.85 -83.37 61.40
C LYS A 303 22.38 -84.43 62.38
N ILE A 304 21.53 -84.88 63.31
CA ILE A 304 21.71 -86.13 64.08
C ILE A 304 20.90 -87.23 63.39
N GLY A 305 21.56 -88.35 63.08
CA GLY A 305 20.92 -89.59 62.66
C GLY A 305 21.09 -90.68 63.71
N LEU A 306 20.02 -91.40 64.02
CA LEU A 306 20.00 -92.60 64.87
C LEU A 306 19.49 -93.77 64.03
N GLU A 307 20.40 -94.50 63.39
CA GLU A 307 20.07 -95.75 62.69
C GLU A 307 20.37 -96.96 63.58
N TYR A 308 19.42 -97.89 63.65
CA TYR A 308 19.47 -99.08 64.49
C TYR A 308 19.33 -100.34 63.63
N GLU A 309 20.47 -100.91 63.23
CA GLU A 309 20.54 -102.23 62.59
C GLU A 309 21.41 -103.19 63.41
N ASN A 310 21.10 -104.48 63.34
CA ASN A 310 21.51 -105.47 64.33
C ASN A 310 21.99 -106.76 63.65
N GLU A 311 23.23 -107.23 63.90
CA GLU A 311 23.67 -108.62 63.69
C GLU A 311 25.13 -108.90 64.10
N ASN A 312 25.45 -110.15 64.49
CA ASN A 312 26.69 -110.50 65.23
C ASN A 312 27.54 -111.65 64.63
N LYS A 313 28.89 -111.50 64.47
CA LYS A 313 29.95 -112.55 64.24
C LYS A 313 31.33 -111.92 63.83
N TYR A 314 32.49 -112.46 64.29
CA TYR A 314 33.88 -112.29 63.75
C TYR A 314 34.82 -113.50 64.14
N SER A 315 36.10 -113.53 64.61
CA SER A 315 36.98 -112.56 65.32
C SER A 315 38.54 -112.73 65.16
N ARG A 316 39.27 -113.58 65.93
CA ARG A 316 40.74 -113.42 66.16
C ARG A 316 41.64 -114.67 66.07
N SER A 317 42.88 -114.44 65.60
CA SER A 317 44.09 -115.21 65.88
C SER A 317 45.25 -114.22 66.05
N ARG A 318 46.18 -114.42 67.00
CA ARG A 318 47.29 -113.49 67.29
C ARG A 318 48.66 -114.12 67.03
N ASN A 319 49.59 -113.30 66.54
CA ASN A 319 51.03 -113.61 66.46
C ASN A 319 51.73 -113.29 67.79
N SER A 320 52.82 -113.99 68.12
CA SER A 320 53.92 -113.44 68.93
C SER A 320 55.23 -114.23 68.73
N LYS A 321 56.35 -113.68 69.23
CA LYS A 321 57.72 -114.21 69.05
C LYS A 321 58.24 -114.84 70.35
N LYS A 322 58.94 -115.99 70.27
CA LYS A 322 60.24 -116.25 70.94
C LYS A 322 60.87 -117.56 70.44
N LYS A 323 62.09 -117.86 70.89
CA LYS A 323 62.95 -118.97 70.42
C LYS A 323 62.25 -120.34 70.55
N GLY A 324 62.30 -121.18 69.50
CA GLY A 324 62.09 -122.64 69.63
C GLY A 324 60.86 -123.28 68.96
N VAL A 325 60.71 -123.16 67.63
CA VAL A 325 59.79 -123.99 66.79
C VAL A 325 58.28 -123.70 67.00
N LYS A 326 57.41 -124.26 66.13
CA LYS A 326 56.04 -123.82 65.81
C LYS A 326 54.95 -124.72 66.43
N LYS A 327 53.78 -124.13 66.76
CA LYS A 327 52.44 -124.59 66.28
C LYS A 327 51.34 -123.55 66.55
N SER A 328 50.13 -123.78 66.03
CA SER A 328 49.09 -122.77 65.74
C SER A 328 47.67 -123.29 66.00
N TYR A 329 46.71 -122.42 66.37
CA TYR A 329 45.25 -122.63 66.19
C TYR A 329 44.48 -121.29 65.99
N LYS A 330 43.25 -121.33 65.45
CA LYS A 330 42.34 -120.19 65.17
C LYS A 330 40.89 -120.53 65.59
N SER A 331 40.08 -119.58 66.12
CA SER A 331 38.59 -119.69 66.08
C SER A 331 37.82 -118.38 66.38
N SER A 332 36.56 -118.34 65.94
CA SER A 332 35.53 -117.29 65.77
C SER A 332 34.98 -116.48 66.99
N GLY A 333 34.23 -115.38 66.74
CA GLY A 333 33.28 -114.71 67.66
C GLY A 333 33.65 -113.32 68.25
N THR A 334 32.92 -112.24 67.88
CA THR A 334 32.73 -110.90 68.55
C THR A 334 31.73 -110.04 67.71
N SER A 335 31.16 -108.95 68.28
CA SER A 335 30.61 -107.76 67.55
C SER A 335 31.36 -106.49 67.93
N LYS A 336 31.47 -105.39 67.14
CA LYS A 336 30.57 -104.70 66.18
C LYS A 336 29.64 -103.66 66.83
N THR A 337 30.23 -102.53 67.23
CA THR A 337 29.67 -101.17 67.04
C THR A 337 30.79 -100.29 66.47
N LYS A 338 30.45 -99.28 65.66
CA LYS A 338 31.40 -98.29 65.11
C LYS A 338 30.83 -96.90 65.31
N PHE A 339 31.52 -96.06 66.08
CA PHE A 339 31.15 -94.66 66.29
C PHE A 339 32.05 -93.78 65.39
N ASN A 340 31.52 -93.34 64.24
CA ASN A 340 32.21 -92.39 63.37
C ASN A 340 31.82 -90.96 63.75
N VAL A 341 32.65 -90.29 64.55
CA VAL A 341 32.51 -88.84 64.81
C VAL A 341 33.48 -88.09 63.89
N SER A 342 32.98 -87.63 62.75
CA SER A 342 33.77 -86.87 61.76
C SER A 342 33.42 -85.38 61.79
N ALA A 343 34.14 -84.60 62.59
CA ALA A 343 34.03 -83.14 62.62
C ALA A 343 34.98 -82.52 61.57
N SER A 344 34.44 -82.00 60.45
CA SER A 344 35.21 -81.33 59.40
C SER A 344 34.79 -79.86 59.23
N TYR A 345 35.50 -78.95 59.90
CA TYR A 345 35.28 -77.51 59.76
C TYR A 345 35.89 -76.99 58.45
N LYS A 346 35.06 -76.48 57.52
CA LYS A 346 35.50 -76.02 56.19
C LYS A 346 35.02 -74.59 55.91
N ARG A 347 35.84 -73.62 56.32
CA ARG A 347 35.61 -72.18 56.16
C ARG A 347 35.95 -71.71 54.74
N LYS A 348 35.06 -70.96 54.10
CA LYS A 348 35.30 -70.18 52.88
C LYS A 348 35.06 -68.71 53.21
N ASP A 349 36.13 -67.93 53.27
CA ASP A 349 36.03 -66.46 53.39
C ASP A 349 36.01 -65.87 51.98
N SER A 350 35.06 -64.97 51.72
CA SER A 350 35.08 -64.04 50.59
C SER A 350 34.93 -62.63 51.13
N ARG A 351 35.76 -61.70 50.66
CA ARG A 351 35.70 -60.27 51.00
C ARG A 351 35.85 -59.47 49.72
N GLY A 352 34.96 -58.52 49.50
CA GLY A 352 34.97 -57.62 48.36
C GLY A 352 34.54 -56.22 48.78
N THR A 353 35.06 -55.22 48.07
CA THR A 353 34.72 -53.80 48.25
C THR A 353 34.01 -53.30 46.99
N GLU A 354 32.81 -52.77 47.16
CA GLU A 354 32.01 -52.18 46.09
C GLU A 354 32.19 -50.65 46.11
N ILE A 355 32.37 -50.02 44.93
CA ILE A 355 32.69 -48.60 44.81
C ILE A 355 31.84 -47.99 43.70
N ASP A 356 30.81 -47.24 44.09
CA ASP A 356 29.89 -46.59 43.15
C ASP A 356 30.41 -45.20 42.77
N LYS A 357 30.85 -45.06 41.52
CA LYS A 357 31.31 -43.79 40.93
C LYS A 357 30.23 -43.25 39.98
N THR A 358 29.78 -42.03 40.18
CA THR A 358 28.83 -41.36 39.27
C THR A 358 29.37 -40.00 38.86
N TYR A 359 29.52 -39.79 37.56
CA TYR A 359 30.00 -38.55 36.96
C TYR A 359 28.91 -37.99 36.04
N THR A 360 28.55 -36.73 36.21
CA THR A 360 27.58 -36.01 35.39
C THR A 360 28.23 -34.73 34.87
N MET A 361 28.08 -34.47 33.58
CA MET A 361 28.55 -33.23 32.95
C MET A 361 27.36 -32.47 32.36
N GLY A 362 27.22 -31.20 32.73
CA GLY A 362 26.38 -30.23 32.06
C GLY A 362 27.21 -29.35 31.13
N ILE A 363 26.69 -29.03 29.94
CA ILE A 363 27.31 -28.11 29.01
C ILE A 363 26.22 -27.12 28.59
N SER A 364 26.41 -25.84 28.92
CA SER A 364 25.50 -24.75 28.59
C SER A 364 26.21 -23.81 27.62
N VAL A 365 25.68 -23.67 26.40
CA VAL A 365 26.25 -22.79 25.37
C VAL A 365 25.29 -21.63 25.15
N LYS A 366 25.77 -20.40 25.37
CA LYS A 366 25.03 -19.17 25.11
C LYS A 366 25.50 -18.62 23.77
N ALA A 367 24.65 -18.74 22.75
CA ALA A 367 24.87 -18.12 21.44
C ALA A 367 23.99 -16.87 21.29
N VAL A 368 24.53 -15.84 20.66
CA VAL A 368 23.84 -14.58 20.36
C VAL A 368 23.93 -14.27 18.87
N GLN A 369 22.91 -13.58 18.37
CA GLN A 369 23.05 -12.81 17.13
C GLN A 369 23.90 -11.59 17.48
N ASP A 370 25.08 -11.49 16.86
CA ASP A 370 26.10 -10.50 17.20
C ASP A 370 26.08 -9.33 16.20
N GLU A 371 26.75 -8.23 16.54
CA GLU A 371 26.89 -7.08 15.63
C GLU A 371 27.80 -7.43 14.43
N ILE A 372 27.55 -6.81 13.28
CA ILE A 372 28.26 -7.09 12.02
C ILE A 372 29.75 -6.73 12.20
N PRO A 373 30.71 -7.60 11.80
CA PRO A 373 32.13 -7.29 11.91
C PRO A 373 32.51 -5.97 11.23
N ALA A 374 33.26 -5.09 11.91
CA ALA A 374 33.57 -3.72 11.46
C ALA A 374 34.34 -3.58 10.11
N GLY A 375 34.81 -4.69 9.54
CA GLY A 375 35.29 -4.73 8.15
C GLY A 375 34.16 -4.82 7.13
N MET A 376 33.10 -5.56 7.45
CA MET A 376 31.91 -5.75 6.62
C MET A 376 30.97 -4.55 6.70
N GLU A 377 30.82 -3.92 7.87
CA GLU A 377 30.14 -2.62 8.02
C GLU A 377 30.65 -1.58 7.01
N LYS A 378 31.98 -1.51 6.83
CA LYS A 378 32.62 -0.62 5.85
C LYS A 378 32.33 -1.01 4.40
N VAL A 379 32.22 -2.30 4.09
CA VAL A 379 31.84 -2.76 2.75
C VAL A 379 30.38 -2.40 2.46
N LEU A 380 29.47 -2.61 3.43
CA LEU A 380 28.07 -2.19 3.32
C LEU A 380 27.94 -0.67 3.16
N GLY A 381 28.72 0.12 3.90
CA GLY A 381 28.77 1.58 3.74
C GLY A 381 29.34 2.04 2.39
N ILE A 382 30.32 1.33 1.81
CA ILE A 382 30.79 1.60 0.44
C ILE A 382 29.69 1.27 -0.58
N LEU A 383 28.98 0.16 -0.40
CA LEU A 383 27.85 -0.25 -1.24
C LEU A 383 26.66 0.72 -1.13
N GLU A 384 26.36 1.27 0.04
CA GLU A 384 25.36 2.33 0.24
C GLU A 384 25.76 3.63 -0.48
N ASN A 385 27.04 4.03 -0.41
CA ASN A 385 27.55 5.18 -1.17
C ASN A 385 27.65 4.91 -2.69
N ALA A 386 27.45 3.67 -3.14
CA ALA A 386 27.39 3.28 -4.55
C ALA A 386 25.95 3.21 -5.10
N ILE A 387 24.93 3.65 -4.34
CA ILE A 387 23.54 3.75 -4.83
C ILE A 387 23.45 4.81 -5.93
N ILE A 388 23.14 4.39 -7.16
CA ILE A 388 23.00 5.28 -8.31
C ILE A 388 21.52 5.62 -8.52
N SER A 389 21.23 6.92 -8.71
CA SER A 389 19.94 7.39 -9.20
C SER A 389 20.13 8.17 -10.50
N GLN A 390 19.51 7.67 -11.57
CA GLN A 390 19.65 8.20 -12.93
C GLN A 390 18.29 8.17 -13.66
N PRO A 391 18.06 9.02 -14.69
CA PRO A 391 16.88 8.88 -15.54
C PRO A 391 16.81 7.47 -16.15
N SER A 392 15.59 6.93 -16.31
CA SER A 392 15.40 5.81 -17.24
C SER A 392 15.68 6.30 -18.67
N ALA A 393 16.43 5.50 -19.42
CA ALA A 393 16.63 5.67 -20.86
C ALA A 393 15.44 5.15 -21.67
#